data_AF-A0A519ZGW5-F1
#
_entry.id   AF-A0A519ZGW5-F1
#
_cell.length_a   1.000
_cell.length_b   1.000
_cell.length_c   1.000
_cell.angle_alpha   90.00
_cell.angle_beta   90.00
_cell.angle_gamma   90.00
#
_symmetry.space_group_name_H-M   'P 1'
#
loop_
_entity.id
_entity.type
_entity.pdbx_description
1 polymer ?
#
loop_
_entity_poly.entity_id
_entity_poly.type
_entity_poly.pdbx_seq_one_letter_code
_entity_poly.pdbx_strand_id
1 'polypeptide(L)'
;MATSKQSPDDELLGALKQALRATSDRPHCYALVVKGPSGGRLLVSRKKILSKLIADVRKEVGSNVVVKGVCYGDGPDMVFECPEDPQDLWAKVARSLAKQAGLTLNAAFKKGRDD
;
A
#
# COMPACT_ATOMS: atom_id res chain seq x y z
N MET A 1 6.06 -13.40 25.43
CA MET A 1 6.88 -12.31 24.86
C MET A 1 6.37 -11.99 23.47
N ALA A 2 6.48 -10.71 23.07
CA ALA A 2 6.18 -10.13 21.76
C ALA A 2 4.71 -9.78 21.44
N THR A 3 4.19 -8.72 22.09
CA THR A 3 3.27 -7.80 21.41
C THR A 3 4.06 -6.51 21.18
N SER A 4 5.00 -6.55 20.23
CA SER A 4 5.63 -5.33 19.75
C SER A 4 4.53 -4.48 19.11
N LYS A 5 4.07 -3.47 19.86
CA LYS A 5 3.47 -2.27 19.28
C LYS A 5 4.55 -1.58 18.44
N GLN A 6 4.91 -2.16 17.30
CA GLN A 6 5.48 -1.36 16.23
C GLN A 6 4.32 -0.51 15.74
N SER A 7 4.47 0.80 15.84
CA SER A 7 3.48 1.75 15.34
C SER A 7 3.14 1.35 13.90
N PRO A 8 1.85 1.25 13.53
CA PRO A 8 1.45 0.88 12.17
C PRO A 8 2.10 1.78 11.11
N ASP A 9 2.43 3.02 11.50
CA ASP A 9 3.17 4.00 10.71
C ASP A 9 4.63 3.62 10.44
N ASP A 10 5.33 3.00 11.39
CA ASP A 10 6.76 2.64 11.26
C ASP A 10 6.95 1.42 10.35
N GLU A 11 6.06 0.43 10.48
CA GLU A 11 6.03 -0.72 9.57
C GLU A 11 5.65 -0.29 8.15
N LEU A 12 4.66 0.61 8.02
CA LEU A 12 4.28 1.21 6.75
C LEU A 12 5.44 2.00 6.14
N LEU A 13 6.13 2.84 6.92
CA LEU A 13 7.30 3.60 6.47
C LEU A 13 8.39 2.65 5.95
N GLY A 14 8.71 1.60 6.70
CA GLY A 14 9.68 0.59 6.32
C GLY A 14 9.31 -0.08 5.01
N ALA A 15 8.04 -0.44 4.85
CA ALA A 15 7.54 -1.09 3.64
C ALA A 15 7.50 -0.15 2.43
N LEU A 16 7.10 1.12 2.60
CA LEU A 16 7.13 2.15 1.56
C LEU A 16 8.56 2.43 1.10
N LYS A 17 9.52 2.55 2.01
CA LYS A 17 10.95 2.69 1.66
C LYS A 17 11.46 1.49 0.87
N GLN A 18 11.00 0.28 1.20
CA GLN A 18 11.35 -0.90 0.43
C GLN A 18 10.74 -0.89 -0.97
N ALA A 19 9.49 -0.46 -1.11
CA ALA A 19 8.87 -0.38 -2.43
C ALA A 19 9.37 0.81 -3.27
N LEU A 20 9.83 1.90 -2.66
CA LEU A 20 10.60 2.92 -3.37
C LEU A 20 11.94 2.39 -3.91
N ARG A 21 12.50 1.36 -3.27
CA ARG A 21 13.68 0.63 -3.78
C ARG A 21 13.32 -0.46 -4.78
N ALA A 22 12.04 -0.81 -4.91
CA ALA A 22 11.59 -1.74 -5.94
C ALA A 22 11.63 -1.04 -7.29
N THR A 23 12.02 -1.79 -8.31
CA THR A 23 12.05 -1.33 -9.70
C THR A 23 10.94 -2.03 -10.47
N SER A 24 10.61 -1.54 -11.67
CA SER A 24 9.61 -2.18 -12.53
C SER A 24 9.94 -3.65 -12.86
N ASP A 25 11.22 -4.05 -12.82
CA ASP A 25 11.66 -5.45 -12.98
C ASP A 25 11.38 -6.32 -11.74
N ARG A 26 11.40 -5.73 -10.54
CA ARG A 26 11.15 -6.43 -9.26
C ARG A 26 10.16 -5.64 -8.42
N PRO A 27 8.89 -5.57 -8.84
CA PRO A 27 7.89 -4.83 -8.11
C PRO A 27 7.57 -5.52 -6.77
N HIS A 28 6.94 -4.79 -5.86
CA HIS A 28 6.50 -5.31 -4.57
C HIS A 28 4.98 -5.41 -4.53
N CYS A 29 4.47 -6.45 -3.89
CA CYS A 29 3.04 -6.62 -3.71
C CYS A 29 2.52 -5.58 -2.71
N TYR A 30 1.35 -5.02 -2.98
CA TYR A 30 0.66 -4.16 -2.02
C TYR A 30 -0.82 -4.55 -1.91
N ALA A 31 -1.40 -4.21 -0.76
CA ALA A 31 -2.82 -4.31 -0.48
C ALA A 31 -3.27 -3.06 0.28
N LEU A 32 -4.09 -2.25 -0.37
CA LEU A 32 -4.70 -1.05 0.18
C LEU A 32 -6.14 -1.35 0.57
N VAL A 33 -6.45 -1.24 1.85
CA VAL A 33 -7.82 -1.30 2.37
C VAL A 33 -8.31 0.11 2.59
N VAL A 34 -9.34 0.53 1.84
CA VAL A 34 -9.85 1.90 1.85
C VAL A 34 -11.04 1.99 2.79
N LYS A 35 -10.94 2.71 3.92
CA LYS A 35 -12.07 2.90 4.86
C LYS A 35 -12.97 4.07 4.47
N GLY A 36 -12.41 5.08 3.80
CA GLY A 36 -13.09 6.33 3.47
C GLY A 36 -12.16 7.31 2.73
N PRO A 37 -12.51 8.60 2.65
CA PRO A 37 -11.85 9.55 1.75
C PRO A 37 -10.39 9.86 2.08
N SER A 38 -10.00 9.70 3.34
CA SER A 38 -8.63 10.00 3.81
C SER A 38 -8.07 8.91 4.74
N GLY A 39 -8.80 7.79 4.88
CA GLY A 39 -8.53 6.77 5.90
C GLY A 39 -8.51 5.38 5.29
N GLY A 40 -7.54 4.58 5.71
CA GLY A 40 -7.36 3.22 5.22
C GLY A 40 -6.14 2.58 5.84
N ARG A 41 -5.75 1.44 5.30
CA ARG A 41 -4.52 0.75 5.68
C ARG A 41 -3.84 0.25 4.42
N LEU A 42 -2.60 0.67 4.23
CA LEU A 42 -1.77 0.23 3.13
C LEU A 42 -0.80 -0.82 3.67
N LEU A 43 -0.79 -1.98 3.05
CA LEU A 43 0.17 -3.04 3.29
C LEU A 43 1.06 -3.11 2.07
N VAL A 44 2.37 -3.14 2.28
CA VAL A 44 3.36 -3.29 1.21
C VAL A 44 4.30 -4.40 1.64
N SER A 45 4.64 -5.32 0.74
CA SER A 45 5.54 -6.41 1.06
C SER A 45 6.30 -6.89 -0.17
N ARG A 46 7.56 -7.30 0.04
CA ARG A 46 8.37 -7.91 -1.02
C ARG A 46 7.83 -9.24 -1.50
N LYS A 47 7.09 -9.92 -0.63
CA LYS A 47 6.48 -11.23 -0.89
C LYS A 47 4.98 -11.05 -1.05
N LYS A 48 4.34 -12.05 -1.66
CA LYS A 48 2.89 -12.10 -1.79
C LYS A 48 2.23 -11.87 -0.43
N ILE A 49 1.37 -10.85 -0.35
CA ILE A 49 0.66 -10.55 0.88
C ILE A 49 -0.37 -11.67 1.08
N LEU A 50 -0.25 -12.37 2.19
CA LEU A 50 -1.16 -13.48 2.51
C LEU A 50 -2.59 -12.96 2.61
N SER A 51 -3.51 -13.65 1.96
CA SER A 51 -4.94 -13.32 1.98
C SER A 51 -5.49 -13.24 3.40
N LYS A 52 -4.91 -14.00 4.33
CA LYS A 52 -5.24 -13.96 5.76
C LYS A 52 -4.95 -12.58 6.38
N LEU A 53 -3.83 -11.97 6.02
CA LEU A 53 -3.40 -10.66 6.53
C LEU A 53 -4.29 -9.55 5.95
N ILE A 54 -4.64 -9.66 4.67
CA ILE A 54 -5.61 -8.78 4.02
C ILE A 54 -6.99 -8.91 4.68
N ALA A 55 -7.44 -10.13 4.96
CA ALA A 55 -8.73 -10.38 5.61
C ALA A 55 -8.76 -9.84 7.05
N ASP A 56 -7.64 -9.93 7.77
CA ASP A 56 -7.50 -9.40 9.12
C ASP A 56 -7.58 -7.86 9.11
N VAL A 57 -6.81 -7.22 8.23
CA VAL A 57 -6.86 -5.76 8.05
C VAL A 57 -8.24 -5.31 7.55
N ARG A 58 -8.88 -6.05 6.65
CA ARG A 58 -10.25 -5.77 6.19
C ARG A 58 -11.24 -5.76 7.36
N LYS A 59 -11.13 -6.73 8.28
CA LYS A 59 -11.96 -6.80 9.50
C LYS A 59 -11.67 -5.66 10.46
N GLU A 60 -10.39 -5.35 10.67
CA GLU A 60 -9.96 -4.29 11.59
C GLU A 60 -10.37 -2.90 11.10
N VAL A 61 -10.18 -2.64 9.81
CA VAL A 61 -10.58 -1.38 9.15
C VAL A 61 -12.11 -1.30 9.06
N GLY A 62 -12.79 -2.44 8.88
CA GLY A 62 -14.23 -2.52 8.71
C GLY A 62 -14.69 -2.05 7.33
N SER A 63 -13.85 -2.23 6.30
CA SER A 63 -14.17 -1.85 4.92
C SER A 63 -14.39 -3.04 4.02
N ASN A 64 -15.17 -2.83 2.95
CA ASN A 64 -15.31 -3.81 1.88
C ASN A 64 -14.40 -3.53 0.68
N VAL A 65 -13.78 -2.35 0.60
CA VAL A 65 -12.94 -1.94 -0.52
C VAL A 65 -11.49 -2.31 -0.24
N VAL A 66 -11.00 -3.32 -0.95
CA VAL A 66 -9.62 -3.79 -0.88
C VAL A 66 -9.05 -3.78 -2.28
N VAL A 67 -8.02 -2.97 -2.48
CA VAL A 67 -7.28 -2.86 -3.72
C VAL A 67 -5.97 -3.59 -3.54
N LYS A 68 -5.69 -4.57 -4.38
CA LYS A 68 -4.43 -5.33 -4.36
C LYS A 68 -3.75 -5.18 -5.71
N GLY A 69 -2.42 -5.22 -5.69
CA GLY A 69 -1.64 -5.10 -6.89
C GLY A 69 -0.16 -5.09 -6.61
N VAL A 70 0.61 -4.49 -7.51
CA VAL A 70 2.06 -4.35 -7.38
C VAL A 70 2.45 -2.89 -7.38
N CYS A 71 3.56 -2.57 -6.73
CA CYS A 71 4.06 -1.21 -6.62
C CYS A 71 5.57 -1.17 -6.73
N TYR A 72 6.08 -0.10 -7.31
CA TYR A 72 7.51 0.11 -7.49
C TYR A 72 7.85 1.59 -7.43
N GLY A 73 9.09 1.88 -7.07
CA GLY A 73 9.65 3.22 -7.07
C GLY A 73 10.09 3.60 -8.47
N ASP A 74 9.66 4.77 -8.90
CA ASP A 74 10.13 5.45 -10.12
C ASP A 74 10.73 6.79 -9.68
N GLY A 75 11.95 6.75 -9.15
CA GLY A 75 12.62 7.93 -8.61
C GLY A 75 11.86 8.56 -7.42
N PRO A 76 11.35 9.80 -7.55
CA PRO A 76 10.55 10.45 -6.50
C PRO A 76 9.08 10.00 -6.48
N ASP A 77 8.61 9.30 -7.52
CA ASP A 77 7.25 8.84 -7.66
C ASP A 77 7.14 7.35 -7.27
N MET A 78 5.99 6.95 -6.75
CA MET A 78 5.68 5.55 -6.45
C MET A 78 4.51 5.13 -7.31
N VAL A 79 4.76 4.19 -8.21
CA VAL A 79 3.75 3.67 -9.13
C VAL A 79 3.09 2.46 -8.50
N PHE A 80 1.77 2.47 -8.45
CA PHE A 80 0.92 1.38 -7.99
C PHE A 80 0.14 0.85 -9.19
N GLU A 81 0.40 -0.38 -9.59
CA GLU A 81 -0.32 -1.08 -10.63
C GLU A 81 -1.42 -1.95 -10.03
N CYS A 82 -2.64 -1.80 -10.51
CA CYS A 82 -3.78 -2.65 -10.16
C CYS A 82 -4.47 -3.16 -11.43
N PRO A 83 -5.12 -4.34 -11.36
CA PRO A 83 -6.01 -4.80 -12.42
C PRO A 83 -7.29 -3.95 -12.51
N GLU A 84 -7.71 -3.36 -11.38
CA GLU A 84 -8.88 -2.49 -11.29
C GLU A 84 -8.58 -1.06 -11.78
N ASP A 85 -9.62 -0.38 -12.26
CA ASP A 85 -9.48 0.99 -12.74
C ASP A 85 -9.04 1.93 -11.59
N PRO A 86 -7.90 2.64 -11.75
CA PRO A 86 -7.31 3.41 -10.69
C PRO A 86 -8.25 4.55 -10.28
N GLN A 87 -8.75 4.51 -9.04
CA GLN A 87 -9.54 5.59 -8.49
C GLN A 87 -8.63 6.68 -7.91
N ASP A 88 -8.96 7.95 -8.19
CA ASP A 88 -8.28 9.12 -7.62
C ASP A 88 -8.25 9.10 -6.08
N LEU A 89 -9.28 8.46 -5.49
CA LEU A 89 -9.38 8.21 -4.06
C LEU A 89 -8.21 7.38 -3.52
N TRP A 90 -7.76 6.35 -4.25
CA TRP A 90 -6.70 5.46 -3.79
C TRP A 90 -5.35 6.18 -3.77
N ALA A 91 -5.09 7.02 -4.77
CA ALA A 91 -3.93 7.90 -4.79
C ALA A 91 -3.94 8.87 -3.60
N LYS A 92 -5.08 9.49 -3.31
CA LYS A 92 -5.25 10.39 -2.15
C LYS A 92 -5.02 9.67 -0.82
N VAL A 93 -5.60 8.48 -0.64
CA VAL A 93 -5.43 7.68 0.58
C VAL A 93 -3.98 7.22 0.71
N ALA A 94 -3.35 6.68 -0.33
CA ALA A 94 -1.96 6.24 -0.28
C ALA A 94 -0.99 7.39 0.03
N ARG A 95 -1.17 8.57 -0.60
CA ARG A 95 -0.40 9.78 -0.28
C ARG A 95 -0.62 10.22 1.15
N SER A 96 -1.85 10.16 1.64
CA SER A 96 -2.18 10.52 3.03
C SER A 96 -1.55 9.57 4.03
N LEU A 97 -1.56 8.26 3.74
CA LEU A 97 -0.93 7.22 4.57
C LEU A 97 0.60 7.35 4.57
N ALA A 98 1.20 7.57 3.41
CA ALA A 98 2.63 7.83 3.30
C ALA A 98 3.02 9.09 4.10
N LYS A 99 2.25 10.17 3.96
CA LYS A 99 2.46 11.42 4.71
C LYS A 99 2.32 11.22 6.22
N GLN A 100 1.33 10.44 6.66
CA GLN A 100 1.16 10.06 8.08
C GLN A 100 2.34 9.25 8.61
N ALA A 101 2.88 8.36 7.79
CA ALA A 101 4.10 7.62 8.10
C ALA A 101 5.37 8.51 8.09
N GLY A 102 5.29 9.78 7.66
CA GLY A 102 6.43 10.69 7.57
C GLY A 102 7.20 10.60 6.25
N LEU A 103 6.59 10.02 5.21
CA LEU A 103 7.16 9.88 3.88
C LEU A 103 6.34 10.67 2.86
N THR A 104 6.94 11.71 2.28
CA THR A 104 6.29 12.48 1.21
C THR A 104 6.66 11.85 -0.13
N LEU A 105 5.74 11.07 -0.70
CA LEU A 105 5.87 10.50 -2.04
C LEU A 105 4.64 10.79 -2.88
N ASN A 106 4.83 10.77 -4.19
CA ASN A 106 3.73 10.91 -5.12
C ASN A 106 3.22 9.52 -5.53
N ALA A 107 2.08 9.10 -4.98
CA ALA A 107 1.46 7.84 -5.39
C ALA A 107 0.73 8.04 -6.72
N ALA A 108 1.13 7.30 -7.73
CA ALA A 108 0.50 7.23 -9.04
C ALA A 108 -0.11 5.85 -9.23
N PHE A 109 -1.44 5.78 -9.31
CA PHE A 109 -2.13 4.52 -9.59
C PHE A 109 -2.31 4.37 -11.10
N LYS A 110 -1.89 3.22 -11.63
CA LYS A 110 -2.02 2.86 -13.03
C LYS A 110 -2.77 1.54 -13.14
N LYS A 111 -3.59 1.41 -14.18
CA LYS A 111 -4.12 0.12 -14.58
C LYS A 111 -2.97 -0.69 -15.18
N GLY A 112 -2.62 -1.80 -14.57
CA GLY A 112 -1.39 -2.54 -14.87
C GLY A 112 -1.54 -4.05 -14.68
N ARG A 113 -0.40 -4.74 -14.61
CA ARG A 113 -0.30 -6.21 -14.64
C ARG A 113 -0.87 -6.85 -13.35
N ASP A 114 -1.74 -7.84 -13.53
CA ASP A 114 -2.25 -8.76 -12.48
C ASP A 114 -1.12 -9.75 -12.09
N ASP A 115 -0.90 -9.96 -10.78
CA ASP A 115 0.03 -10.98 -10.24
C ASP A 115 -0.65 -12.34 -10.00
#